data_AF-A0AAD9IHI6-F1
#
_entry.id   AF-A0AAD9IHI6-F1
#
_cell.length_a   1.000
_cell.length_b   1.000
_cell.length_c   1.000
_cell.angle_alpha   90.00
_cell.angle_beta   90.00
_cell.angle_gamma   90.00
#
_symmetry.space_group_name_H-M   'P 1'
#
loop_
_entity.id
_entity.type
_entity.pdbx_description
1 polymer ?
#
loop_
_entity_poly.entity_id
_entity_poly.type
_entity_poly.pdbx_seq_one_letter_code
_entity_poly.pdbx_strand_id
1 'polypeptide(L)'
;MTEFWKSQAMYWCDICKVWLKDDAQAKAVHERGAKHQENVAKRLRDMRRRAEEEKKSEAQLATTMKNIEQAAAAQFSRDKDEELRYRKATLGEWVLNTESGYHYNALHRWRQSCRNQGPPPDPKKKRKIDKSLPPEEREALLRREAARARVEKRTMATFGLQ
;
A
#
# COMPACT_ATOMS: atom_id res chain seq x y z
N MET A 1 -56.63 -12.87 -38.30
CA MET A 1 -56.30 -12.11 -37.07
C MET A 1 -55.84 -13.12 -36.04
N THR A 2 -54.56 -13.11 -35.67
CA THR A 2 -54.01 -14.00 -34.64
C THR A 2 -54.06 -13.27 -33.30
N GLU A 3 -54.97 -13.67 -32.41
CA GLU A 3 -55.00 -13.14 -31.06
C GLU A 3 -53.75 -13.58 -30.28
N PHE A 4 -53.05 -12.60 -29.71
CA PHE A 4 -51.85 -12.84 -28.91
C PHE A 4 -52.27 -13.21 -27.49
N TRP A 5 -52.14 -14.49 -27.13
CA TRP A 5 -52.33 -14.91 -25.74
C TRP A 5 -51.31 -14.22 -24.83
N LYS A 6 -51.78 -13.47 -23.85
CA LYS A 6 -50.95 -12.82 -22.83
C LYS A 6 -51.22 -13.49 -21.48
N SER A 7 -50.16 -13.96 -20.81
CA SER A 7 -50.27 -14.56 -19.48
C SER A 7 -50.68 -13.52 -18.43
N GLN A 8 -51.36 -13.97 -17.37
CA GLN A 8 -51.62 -13.12 -16.19
C GLN A 8 -50.31 -12.80 -15.48
N ALA A 9 -50.17 -11.55 -15.06
CA ALA A 9 -49.06 -11.12 -14.24
C ALA A 9 -49.13 -11.77 -12.83
N MET A 10 -47.96 -12.05 -12.27
CA MET A 10 -47.80 -12.58 -10.91
C MET A 10 -46.99 -11.57 -10.08
N TYR A 11 -47.36 -11.41 -8.82
CA TYR A 11 -46.69 -10.54 -7.86
C TYR A 11 -45.74 -11.33 -6.96
N TRP A 12 -44.54 -10.81 -6.75
CA TRP A 12 -43.57 -11.39 -5.82
C TRP A 12 -43.55 -10.61 -4.51
N CYS A 13 -43.67 -11.31 -3.37
CA CYS A 13 -43.52 -10.71 -2.05
C CYS A 13 -42.10 -10.93 -1.51
N ASP A 14 -41.34 -9.85 -1.32
CA ASP A 14 -39.94 -9.90 -0.86
C ASP A 14 -39.75 -10.44 0.57
N ILE A 15 -40.79 -10.32 1.40
CA ILE A 15 -40.73 -10.70 2.81
C ILE A 15 -41.03 -12.20 2.95
N CYS A 16 -42.09 -12.67 2.30
CA CYS A 16 -42.52 -14.06 2.37
C CYS A 16 -41.85 -14.97 1.34
N LYS A 17 -41.24 -14.40 0.29
CA LYS A 17 -40.63 -15.11 -0.84
C LYS A 17 -41.60 -16.07 -1.53
N VAL A 18 -42.81 -15.60 -1.79
CA VAL A 18 -43.88 -16.35 -2.44
C VAL A 18 -44.43 -15.53 -3.60
N TRP A 19 -44.82 -16.22 -4.68
CA TRP A 19 -45.55 -15.65 -5.80
C TRP A 19 -47.06 -15.64 -5.51
N LEU A 20 -47.70 -14.51 -5.75
CA LEU A 20 -49.14 -14.30 -5.62
C LEU A 20 -49.74 -13.91 -6.97
N LYS A 21 -51.05 -14.05 -7.09
CA LYS A 21 -51.81 -13.47 -8.20
C LYS A 21 -51.72 -11.95 -8.14
N ASP A 22 -51.58 -11.29 -9.28
CA ASP A 22 -51.53 -9.83 -9.38
C ASP A 22 -52.94 -9.20 -9.26
N ASP A 23 -53.55 -9.36 -8.10
CA ASP A 23 -54.83 -8.75 -7.73
C ASP A 23 -54.63 -7.92 -6.45
N ALA A 24 -55.14 -6.69 -6.44
CA ALA A 24 -55.02 -5.78 -5.31
C ALA A 24 -55.61 -6.37 -4.02
N GLN A 25 -56.71 -7.13 -4.11
CA GLN A 25 -57.31 -7.78 -2.95
C GLN A 25 -56.42 -8.92 -2.43
N ALA A 26 -55.88 -9.76 -3.32
CA ALA A 26 -54.98 -10.84 -2.94
C ALA A 26 -53.71 -10.33 -2.26
N LYS A 27 -53.14 -9.22 -2.75
CA LYS A 27 -52.01 -8.53 -2.12
C LYS A 27 -52.35 -8.03 -0.72
N ALA A 28 -53.46 -7.31 -0.57
CA ALA A 28 -53.87 -6.73 0.72
C ALA A 28 -54.16 -7.81 1.78
N VAL A 29 -54.80 -8.92 1.39
CA VAL A 29 -55.04 -10.06 2.31
C VAL A 29 -53.72 -10.71 2.72
N HIS A 30 -52.79 -10.87 1.79
CA HIS A 30 -51.47 -11.42 2.09
C HIS A 30 -50.67 -10.54 3.05
N GLU A 31 -50.62 -9.23 2.79
CA GLU A 31 -49.90 -8.26 3.63
C GLU A 31 -50.49 -8.16 5.05
N ARG A 32 -51.81 -8.30 5.17
CA ARG A 32 -52.51 -8.35 6.47
C ARG A 32 -52.43 -9.72 7.13
N GLY A 33 -51.92 -10.75 6.45
CA GLY A 33 -51.79 -12.09 6.99
C GLY A 33 -50.76 -12.17 8.12
N ALA A 34 -51.04 -12.95 9.16
CA ALA A 34 -50.19 -13.08 10.35
C ALA A 34 -48.74 -13.46 10.00
N LYS A 35 -48.55 -14.43 9.08
CA LYS A 35 -47.21 -14.85 8.62
C LYS A 35 -46.42 -13.71 7.99
N HIS A 36 -47.07 -12.82 7.23
CA HIS A 36 -46.41 -11.69 6.62
C HIS A 36 -45.96 -10.69 7.69
N GLN A 37 -46.86 -10.33 8.60
CA GLN A 37 -46.58 -9.39 9.70
C GLN A 37 -45.47 -9.91 10.64
N GLU A 38 -45.47 -11.19 10.98
CA GLU A 38 -44.42 -11.82 11.79
C GLU A 38 -43.06 -11.76 11.10
N ASN A 39 -43.01 -12.03 9.79
CA ASN A 39 -41.77 -11.95 9.02
C ASN A 39 -41.27 -10.50 8.89
N VAL A 40 -42.17 -9.52 8.75
CA VAL A 40 -41.82 -8.08 8.80
C VAL A 40 -41.17 -7.77 10.16
N ALA A 41 -41.83 -8.14 11.26
CA ALA A 41 -41.33 -7.88 12.61
C ALA A 41 -40.00 -8.59 12.88
N LYS A 42 -39.80 -9.81 12.35
CA LYS A 42 -38.53 -10.53 12.41
C LYS A 42 -37.44 -9.81 11.61
N ARG A 43 -37.72 -9.38 10.38
CA ARG A 43 -36.78 -8.64 9.53
C ARG A 43 -36.35 -7.33 10.19
N LEU A 44 -37.27 -6.60 10.82
CA LEU A 44 -36.95 -5.37 11.56
C LEU A 44 -36.04 -5.64 12.77
N ARG A 45 -36.30 -6.72 13.53
CA ARG A 45 -35.45 -7.14 14.65
C ARG A 45 -34.06 -7.56 14.19
N ASP A 46 -33.99 -8.36 13.13
CA ASP A 46 -32.73 -8.80 12.54
C ASP A 46 -31.91 -7.61 11.99
N MET A 47 -32.56 -6.62 11.39
CA MET A 47 -31.89 -5.40 10.92
C MET A 47 -31.28 -4.60 12.09
N ARG A 48 -31.99 -4.46 13.20
CA ARG A 48 -31.45 -3.78 14.40
C ARG A 48 -30.26 -4.55 14.98
N ARG A 49 -30.38 -5.88 15.12
CA ARG A 49 -29.29 -6.73 15.61
C ARG A 49 -28.05 -6.61 14.72
N ARG A 50 -28.22 -6.69 13.39
CA ARG A 50 -27.12 -6.54 12.43
C ARG A 50 -26.44 -5.17 12.55
N ALA A 51 -27.20 -4.09 12.69
CA ALA A 51 -26.64 -2.76 12.87
C ALA A 51 -25.85 -2.63 14.19
N GLU A 52 -26.27 -3.29 15.27
CA GLU A 52 -25.51 -3.33 16.53
C GLU A 52 -24.25 -4.18 16.42
N GLU A 53 -24.32 -5.33 15.74
CA GLU A 53 -23.17 -6.21 15.48
C GLU A 53 -22.13 -5.50 14.60
N GLU A 54 -22.56 -4.79 13.56
CA GLU A 54 -21.71 -3.98 12.68
C GLU A 54 -21.02 -2.85 13.44
N LYS A 55 -21.73 -2.10 14.28
CA LYS A 55 -21.10 -1.08 15.14
C LYS A 55 -20.04 -1.65 16.07
N LYS A 56 -20.29 -2.86 16.63
CA LYS A 56 -19.32 -3.54 17.49
C LYS A 56 -18.09 -4.02 16.70
N SER A 57 -18.30 -4.60 15.52
CA SER A 57 -17.19 -5.05 14.68
C SER A 57 -16.36 -3.88 14.15
N GLU A 58 -16.99 -2.77 13.76
CA GLU A 58 -16.31 -1.52 13.39
C GLU A 58 -15.47 -0.96 14.53
N ALA A 59 -16.00 -0.93 15.76
CA ALA A 59 -15.25 -0.47 16.93
C ALA A 59 -14.05 -1.38 17.24
N GLN A 60 -14.22 -2.70 17.10
CA GLN A 60 -13.12 -3.67 17.25
C GLN A 60 -12.06 -3.46 16.16
N LEU A 61 -12.47 -3.33 14.89
CA LEU A 61 -11.59 -3.06 13.76
C LEU A 61 -10.81 -1.75 13.95
N ALA A 62 -11.46 -0.67 14.37
CA ALA A 62 -10.78 0.59 14.66
C ALA A 62 -9.72 0.43 15.76
N THR A 63 -10.03 -0.35 16.79
CA THR A 63 -9.09 -0.64 17.89
C THR A 63 -7.91 -1.48 17.41
N THR A 64 -8.15 -2.53 16.61
CA THR A 64 -7.07 -3.36 16.07
C THR A 64 -6.19 -2.57 15.11
N MET A 65 -6.77 -1.75 14.23
CA MET A 65 -6.02 -0.88 13.32
C MET A 65 -5.13 0.09 14.08
N LYS A 66 -5.65 0.74 15.12
CA LYS A 66 -4.85 1.62 15.98
C LYS A 66 -3.66 0.89 16.62
N ASN A 67 -3.88 -0.34 17.11
CA ASN A 67 -2.80 -1.13 17.71
C ASN A 67 -1.74 -1.52 16.67
N ILE A 68 -2.16 -1.88 15.45
CA ILE A 68 -1.26 -2.18 14.34
C ILE A 68 -0.43 -0.95 13.97
N GLU A 69 -1.06 0.22 13.86
CA GLU A 69 -0.37 1.48 13.55
C GLU A 69 0.66 1.84 14.62
N GLN A 70 0.31 1.69 15.89
CA GLN A 70 1.23 1.95 17.00
C GLN A 70 2.43 1.00 16.98
N ALA A 71 2.18 -0.30 16.77
CA ALA A 71 3.25 -1.30 16.67
C ALA A 71 4.15 -1.03 15.44
N ALA A 72 3.56 -0.69 14.30
CA ALA A 72 4.28 -0.36 13.08
C ALA A 72 5.13 0.91 13.24
N ALA A 73 4.59 1.97 13.86
CA ALA A 73 5.32 3.19 14.14
C ALA A 73 6.49 2.97 15.10
N ALA A 74 6.27 2.17 16.16
CA ALA A 74 7.32 1.79 17.09
C ALA A 74 8.43 1.02 16.38
N GLN A 75 8.09 0.00 15.58
CA GLN A 75 9.09 -0.77 14.85
C GLN A 75 9.84 0.10 13.83
N PHE A 76 9.15 0.95 13.09
CA PHE A 76 9.77 1.86 12.13
C PHE A 76 10.76 2.83 12.77
N SER A 77 10.47 3.34 13.97
CA SER A 77 11.42 4.18 14.71
C SER A 77 12.69 3.41 15.10
N ARG A 78 12.54 2.14 15.53
CA ARG A 78 13.66 1.26 15.88
C ARG A 78 14.52 0.95 14.66
N ASP A 79 13.90 0.61 13.54
CA ASP A 79 14.60 0.33 12.29
C ASP A 79 15.37 1.56 11.79
N LYS A 80 14.80 2.77 11.94
CA LYS A 80 15.48 4.04 11.64
C LYS A 80 16.67 4.28 12.55
N ASP A 81 16.51 4.08 13.85
CA ASP A 81 17.61 4.27 14.80
C ASP A 81 18.73 3.25 14.54
N GLU A 82 18.38 2.01 14.22
CA GLU A 82 19.32 0.98 13.81
C GLU A 82 20.01 1.32 12.49
N GLU A 83 19.29 1.83 11.49
CA GLU A 83 19.86 2.31 10.24
C GLU A 83 20.85 3.46 10.50
N LEU A 84 20.48 4.43 11.34
CA LEU A 84 21.37 5.54 11.71
C LEU A 84 22.61 5.05 12.45
N ARG A 85 22.47 4.07 13.36
CA ARG A 85 23.59 3.43 14.06
C ARG A 85 24.50 2.68 13.09
N TYR A 86 23.93 1.88 12.20
CA TYR A 86 24.67 1.18 11.16
C TYR A 86 25.39 2.17 10.23
N ARG A 87 24.72 3.23 9.81
CA ARG A 87 25.30 4.29 8.99
C ARG A 87 26.45 4.97 9.71
N LYS A 88 26.28 5.34 10.98
CA LYS A 88 27.34 5.94 11.80
C LYS A 88 28.51 4.98 12.01
N ALA A 89 28.24 3.68 12.20
CA ALA A 89 29.28 2.66 12.35
C ALA A 89 30.04 2.37 11.05
N THR A 90 29.37 2.44 9.89
CA THR A 90 29.97 2.12 8.58
C THR A 90 30.62 3.32 7.91
N LEU A 91 29.91 4.45 7.85
CA LEU A 91 30.39 5.66 7.19
C LEU A 91 31.11 6.59 8.16
N GLY A 92 30.96 6.44 9.47
CA GLY A 92 31.49 7.39 10.45
C GLY A 92 30.64 8.66 10.55
N GLU A 93 31.05 9.56 11.44
CA GLU A 93 30.44 10.88 11.63
C GLU A 93 31.36 11.97 11.06
N TRP A 94 30.79 12.90 10.30
CA TRP A 94 31.52 14.03 9.74
C TRP A 94 31.47 15.19 10.73
N VAL A 95 32.61 15.50 11.35
CA VAL A 95 32.74 16.61 12.31
C VAL A 95 33.43 17.77 11.61
N LEU A 96 32.85 18.97 11.70
CA LEU A 96 33.47 20.19 11.19
C LEU A 96 34.55 20.65 12.16
N ASN A 97 35.76 20.87 11.67
CA ASN A 97 36.80 21.56 12.43
C ASN A 97 36.78 23.04 12.06
N THR A 98 36.40 23.88 13.02
CA THR A 98 36.22 25.34 12.86
C THR A 98 37.55 26.09 12.65
N GLU A 99 38.66 25.58 13.16
CA GLU A 99 39.98 26.21 13.04
C GLU A 99 40.60 26.03 11.65
N SER A 100 40.33 24.90 11.03
CA SER A 100 40.89 24.54 9.72
C SER A 100 39.89 24.70 8.57
N GLY A 101 38.58 24.78 8.84
CA GLY A 101 37.53 24.90 7.84
C GLY A 101 37.28 23.61 7.03
N TYR A 102 37.71 22.45 7.55
CA TYR A 102 37.53 21.14 6.93
C TYR A 102 36.57 20.27 7.74
N HIS A 103 35.77 19.47 7.04
CA HIS A 103 35.06 18.33 7.62
C HIS A 103 36.02 17.14 7.73
N TYR A 104 36.04 16.48 8.88
CA TYR A 104 36.84 15.30 9.17
C TYR A 104 35.96 14.12 9.55
N ASN A 105 36.27 12.96 8.97
CA ASN A 105 35.66 11.69 9.35
C ASN A 105 36.70 10.82 10.07
N ALA A 106 36.46 10.55 11.36
CA ALA A 106 37.41 9.85 12.20
C ALA A 106 37.61 8.37 11.83
N LEU A 107 36.55 7.71 11.33
CA LEU A 107 36.58 6.28 11.01
C LEU A 107 37.45 6.00 9.79
N HIS A 108 37.27 6.79 8.72
CA HIS A 108 37.98 6.60 7.45
C HIS A 108 39.21 7.51 7.29
N ARG A 109 39.48 8.37 8.27
CA ARG A 109 40.56 9.38 8.26
C ARG A 109 40.51 10.32 7.04
N TRP A 110 39.32 10.54 6.49
CA TRP A 110 39.09 11.40 5.32
C TRP A 110 38.91 12.87 5.75
N ARG A 111 39.39 13.81 4.92
CA ARG A 111 39.24 15.27 5.09
C ARG A 111 38.60 15.87 3.85
N GLN A 112 37.63 16.75 4.03
CA GLN A 112 36.94 17.44 2.93
C GLN A 112 36.82 18.94 3.21
N SER A 113 37.20 19.79 2.26
CA SER A 113 37.10 21.25 2.41
C SER A 113 35.67 21.73 2.14
N CYS A 114 35.25 22.81 2.80
CA CYS A 114 33.94 23.45 2.57
C CYS A 114 33.73 23.99 1.14
N ARG A 115 34.77 24.07 0.30
CA ARG A 115 34.70 24.62 -1.06
C ARG A 115 34.07 23.66 -2.09
N ASN A 116 34.06 22.36 -1.81
CA ASN A 116 33.39 21.33 -2.61
C ASN A 116 32.23 20.75 -1.77
N GLN A 117 31.07 21.40 -1.81
CA GLN A 117 29.93 21.09 -0.95
C GLN A 117 29.17 19.84 -1.42
N GLY A 118 29.65 18.67 -1.01
CA GLY A 118 28.86 17.45 -1.07
C GLY A 118 29.55 16.35 -0.27
N PRO A 119 28.82 15.56 0.53
CA PRO A 119 29.40 14.40 1.19
C PRO A 119 30.09 13.53 0.13
N PRO A 120 31.29 12.96 0.40
CA PRO A 120 31.92 12.08 -0.57
C PRO A 120 30.93 10.98 -0.95
N PRO A 121 30.83 10.65 -2.26
CA PRO A 121 29.82 9.72 -2.72
C PRO A 121 29.95 8.42 -1.94
N ASP A 122 28.85 7.92 -1.36
CA ASP A 122 28.87 6.63 -0.69
C ASP A 122 29.47 5.61 -1.67
N PRO A 123 30.50 4.84 -1.29
CA PRO A 123 31.19 3.95 -2.23
C PRO A 123 30.26 2.88 -2.82
N LYS A 124 29.10 2.65 -2.19
CA LYS A 124 28.04 1.73 -2.64
C LYS A 124 26.91 2.40 -3.42
N LYS A 125 26.85 3.73 -3.50
CA LYS A 125 25.78 4.45 -4.21
C LYS A 125 26.13 4.54 -5.69
N LYS A 126 25.80 3.47 -6.41
CA LYS A 126 25.80 3.46 -7.88
C LYS A 126 24.94 4.62 -8.40
N ARG A 127 25.39 5.29 -9.46
CA ARG A 127 24.58 6.29 -10.16
C ARG A 127 23.27 5.62 -10.57
N LYS A 128 22.15 6.02 -9.98
CA LYS A 128 20.84 5.50 -10.36
C LYS A 128 20.46 6.15 -11.69
N ILE A 129 20.03 5.34 -12.65
CA ILE A 129 19.44 5.84 -13.91
C ILE A 129 18.14 6.55 -13.52
N ASP A 130 18.02 7.83 -13.90
CA ASP A 130 16.80 8.60 -13.65
C ASP A 130 15.65 7.97 -14.44
N LYS A 131 14.56 7.64 -13.73
CA LYS A 131 13.37 7.01 -14.31
C LYS A 131 12.51 8.02 -15.09
N SER A 132 12.78 9.32 -14.94
CA SER A 132 12.10 10.40 -15.67
C SER A 132 12.56 10.54 -17.14
N LEU A 133 13.67 9.91 -17.51
CA LEU A 133 14.20 9.92 -18.89
C LEU A 133 13.36 9.03 -19.82
N PRO A 134 13.19 9.43 -21.10
CA PRO A 134 12.45 8.63 -22.07
C PRO A 134 13.05 7.21 -22.21
N PRO A 135 12.22 6.19 -22.50
CA PRO A 135 12.64 4.79 -22.49
C PRO A 135 13.86 4.49 -23.38
N GLU A 136 13.97 5.14 -24.54
CA GLU A 136 15.08 4.98 -25.48
C GLU A 136 16.42 5.45 -24.90
N GLU A 137 16.43 6.57 -24.16
CA GLU A 137 17.63 7.08 -23.51
C GLU A 137 18.09 6.18 -22.36
N ARG A 138 17.14 5.59 -21.63
CA ARG A 138 17.43 4.61 -20.57
C ARG A 138 18.10 3.36 -21.14
N GLU A 139 17.61 2.86 -22.28
CA GLU A 139 18.22 1.73 -22.97
C GLU A 139 19.63 2.07 -23.51
N ALA A 140 19.81 3.27 -24.06
CA ALA A 140 21.11 3.75 -24.52
C ALA A 140 22.14 3.85 -23.38
N LEU A 141 21.72 4.31 -22.19
CA LEU A 141 22.57 4.34 -21.00
C LEU A 141 22.95 2.94 -20.53
N LEU A 142 22.00 2.00 -20.47
CA LEU A 142 22.28 0.61 -20.13
C LEU A 142 23.27 -0.05 -21.10
N ARG A 143 23.16 0.23 -22.41
CA ARG A 143 24.11 -0.25 -23.41
C ARG A 143 25.51 0.33 -23.21
N ARG A 144 25.62 1.62 -22.87
CA ARG A 144 26.91 2.28 -22.57
C ARG A 144 27.54 1.72 -21.29
N GLU A 145 26.75 1.47 -20.25
CA GLU A 145 27.23 0.89 -19.00
C GLU A 145 27.65 -0.57 -19.17
N ALA A 146 26.89 -1.38 -19.92
CA ALA A 146 27.28 -2.74 -20.27
C ALA A 146 28.58 -2.78 -21.08
N ALA A 147 28.79 -1.79 -21.97
CA ALA A 147 30.05 -1.65 -22.69
C ALA A 147 31.22 -1.30 -21.74
N ARG A 148 31.03 -0.38 -20.80
CA ARG A 148 32.03 -0.06 -19.76
C ARG A 148 32.37 -1.27 -18.91
N ALA A 149 31.38 -2.03 -18.46
CA ALA A 149 31.58 -3.24 -17.66
C ALA A 149 32.32 -4.35 -18.43
N ARG A 150 32.07 -4.49 -19.75
CA ARG A 150 32.85 -5.41 -20.59
C ARG A 150 34.31 -4.97 -20.71
N VAL A 151 34.56 -3.68 -20.91
CA VAL A 151 35.92 -3.12 -20.96
C VAL A 151 36.61 -3.32 -19.61
N GLU A 152 35.92 -3.03 -18.51
CA GLU A 152 36.45 -3.19 -17.15
C GLU A 152 36.81 -4.65 -16.84
N LYS A 153 35.92 -5.61 -17.14
CA LYS A 153 36.20 -7.05 -17.02
C LYS A 153 37.40 -7.47 -17.87
N ARG A 154 37.49 -6.95 -19.10
CA ARG A 154 38.63 -7.21 -19.98
C ARG A 154 39.91 -6.65 -19.36
N THR A 155 39.91 -5.40 -18.90
CA THR A 155 41.07 -4.78 -18.26
C THR A 155 41.47 -5.51 -16.98
N MET A 156 40.53 -5.90 -16.11
CA MET A 156 40.83 -6.67 -14.89
C MET A 156 41.48 -8.02 -15.21
N ALA A 157 40.98 -8.72 -16.23
CA ALA A 157 41.61 -9.95 -16.72
C ALA A 157 43.00 -9.72 -17.34
N THR A 158 43.25 -8.56 -17.96
CA THR A 158 44.55 -8.24 -18.58
C THR A 158 45.59 -7.86 -17.53
N PHE A 159 45.16 -7.22 -16.44
CA PHE A 159 46.04 -6.77 -15.35
C PHE A 159 46.13 -7.74 -14.17
N GLY A 160 45.49 -8.93 -14.26
CA GLY A 160 45.58 -9.98 -13.24
C GLY A 160 44.96 -9.62 -11.87
N LEU A 161 44.10 -8.61 -11.84
CA LEU A 161 43.38 -8.17 -10.65
C LEU A 161 42.03 -8.90 -10.62
N GLN A 162 41.90 -9.93 -9.78
CA GLN A 162 40.64 -10.63 -9.50
C GLN A 162 40.11 -10.27 -8.12
#